data_AF-A0A1F2MGU3-F1
#
_entry.id   AF-A0A1F2MGU3-F1
#
_cell.length_a   1.000
_cell.length_b   1.000
_cell.length_c   1.000
_cell.angle_alpha   90.00
_cell.angle_beta   90.00
_cell.angle_gamma   90.00
#
_symmetry.space_group_name_H-M   'P 1'
#
loop_
_entity.id
_entity.type
_entity.pdbx_description
1 polymer ?
#
loop_
_entity_poly.entity_id
_entity_poly.type
_entity_poly.pdbx_seq_one_letter_code
_entity_poly.pdbx_strand_id
1 'polypeptide(L)'
;MNQEQLNIVTLTLSCIALVASIYSALQYRNANVISKRALKLQEAALESQITNSIATATVQLREALMKYAEADSSAVNYPIISKNYNSAQETWLNAYDQACMSYREGKLNKETFKKTYHVPIRELYEDKELQFFFSPADTSKYQSIISVYREWETYHR
;
A
#
# COMPACT_ATOMS: atom_id res chain seq x y z
N MET A 1 42.87 -12.77 49.32
CA MET A 1 41.68 -13.54 48.91
C MET A 1 42.18 -14.87 48.36
N ASN A 2 41.72 -16.01 48.88
CA ASN A 2 42.23 -17.33 48.47
C ASN A 2 41.58 -17.78 47.15
N GLN A 3 42.27 -18.62 46.38
CA GLN A 3 41.82 -19.09 45.06
C GLN A 3 40.40 -19.69 45.07
N GLU A 4 40.03 -20.39 46.14
CA GLU A 4 38.68 -20.97 46.32
C GLU A 4 37.58 -19.90 46.42
N GLN A 5 37.85 -18.79 47.12
CA GLN A 5 36.90 -17.68 47.25
C GLN A 5 36.65 -17.02 45.89
N LEU A 6 37.68 -16.92 45.05
CA LEU A 6 37.58 -16.42 43.69
C LEU A 6 36.69 -17.33 42.82
N ASN A 7 36.90 -18.64 42.89
CA ASN A 7 36.12 -19.62 42.13
C ASN A 7 34.63 -19.62 42.51
N ILE A 8 34.30 -19.50 43.81
CA ILE A 8 32.91 -19.43 44.28
C ILE A 8 32.20 -18.17 43.77
N VAL A 9 32.90 -17.02 43.78
CA VAL A 9 32.34 -15.76 43.25
C VAL A 9 32.13 -15.84 41.74
N THR A 10 33.07 -16.40 40.98
CA THR A 10 32.91 -16.56 39.52
C THR A 10 31.77 -17.52 39.16
N LEU A 11 31.59 -18.60 39.92
CA LEU A 11 30.49 -19.55 39.71
C LEU A 11 29.13 -18.91 39.96
N THR A 12 28.98 -18.16 41.06
CA THR A 12 27.72 -17.48 41.39
C THR A 12 27.37 -16.40 40.36
N LEU A 13 28.35 -15.60 39.93
CA LEU A 13 28.17 -14.61 38.88
C LEU A 13 27.73 -15.24 37.55
N SER A 14 28.33 -16.38 37.20
CA SER A 14 27.99 -17.13 35.98
C SER A 14 26.55 -17.68 36.03
N CYS A 15 26.11 -18.20 37.18
CA CYS A 15 24.73 -18.65 37.37
C CYS A 15 23.73 -17.51 37.22
N ILE A 16 24.01 -16.33 37.80
CA ILE A 16 23.14 -15.15 37.66
C ILE A 16 23.07 -14.70 36.20
N ALA A 17 24.22 -14.65 35.51
CA ALA A 17 24.28 -14.30 34.09
C ALA A 17 23.47 -15.27 33.22
N LEU A 18 23.50 -16.57 33.54
CA LEU A 18 22.76 -17.61 32.82
C LEU A 18 21.24 -17.43 32.98
N VAL A 19 20.77 -17.13 34.20
CA VAL A 19 19.34 -16.81 34.46
C VAL A 19 18.91 -15.55 33.71
N ALA A 20 19.72 -14.49 33.75
CA ALA A 20 19.44 -13.25 33.01
C ALA A 20 19.39 -13.47 31.49
N SER A 21 20.26 -14.33 30.96
CA SER A 21 20.28 -14.71 29.54
C SER A 21 19.02 -15.48 29.13
N ILE A 22 18.59 -16.45 29.95
CA ILE A 22 17.33 -17.19 29.70
C ILE A 22 16.14 -16.24 29.71
N TYR A 23 16.05 -15.35 30.70
CA TYR A 23 14.97 -14.36 30.78
C TYR A 23 14.95 -13.45 29.54
N SER A 24 16.12 -12.94 29.14
CA SER A 24 16.27 -12.09 27.95
C SER A 24 15.86 -12.82 26.67
N ALA A 25 16.24 -14.11 26.53
CA ALA A 25 15.85 -14.92 25.38
C ALA A 25 14.33 -15.14 25.31
N LEU A 26 13.66 -15.38 26.44
CA LEU A 26 12.21 -15.50 26.50
C LEU A 26 11.51 -14.19 26.14
N GLN A 27 12.00 -13.07 26.68
CA GLN A 27 11.48 -11.74 26.37
C GLN A 27 11.65 -11.40 24.88
N TYR A 28 12.80 -11.73 24.28
CA TYR A 28 13.06 -11.53 22.86
C TYR A 28 12.09 -12.34 21.97
N ARG A 29 11.79 -13.59 22.35
CA ARG A 29 10.80 -14.41 21.62
C ARG A 29 9.41 -13.79 21.68
N ASN A 30 8.98 -13.32 22.86
CA ASN A 30 7.68 -12.66 23.03
C ASN A 30 7.61 -11.34 22.24
N ALA A 31 8.67 -10.53 22.28
CA ALA A 31 8.78 -9.30 21.51
C ALA A 31 8.69 -9.55 20.00
N ASN A 32 9.34 -10.61 19.49
CA ASN A 32 9.24 -10.99 18.07
C ASN A 32 7.82 -11.39 17.67
N VAL A 33 7.09 -12.13 18.52
CA VAL A 33 5.69 -12.48 18.25
C VAL A 33 4.80 -11.23 18.24
N ILE A 34 4.99 -10.32 19.19
CA ILE A 34 4.25 -9.05 19.26
C ILE A 34 4.55 -8.19 18.03
N SER A 35 5.82 -8.05 17.65
CA SER A 35 6.25 -7.31 16.46
C SER A 35 5.63 -7.88 15.17
N LYS A 36 5.62 -9.21 15.00
CA LYS A 36 4.96 -9.85 13.86
C LYS A 36 3.45 -9.60 13.83
N ARG A 37 2.78 -9.63 14.98
CA ARG A 37 1.34 -9.30 15.06
C ARG A 37 1.07 -7.83 14.75
N ALA A 38 1.90 -6.93 15.24
CA ALA A 38 1.81 -5.50 14.95
C ALA A 38 1.99 -5.21 13.45
N LEU A 39 2.95 -5.88 12.81
CA LEU A 39 3.16 -5.75 11.35
C LEU A 39 1.94 -6.21 10.56
N LYS A 40 1.35 -7.36 10.90
CA LYS A 40 0.11 -7.84 10.24
C LYS A 40 -1.07 -6.89 10.45
N LEU A 41 -1.19 -6.29 11.64
CA LEU A 41 -2.23 -5.30 11.90
C LEU A 41 -2.02 -4.03 11.08
N GLN A 42 -0.77 -3.58 10.95
CA GLN A 42 -0.41 -2.44 10.11
C GLN A 42 -0.70 -2.71 8.63
N GLU A 43 -0.40 -3.90 8.13
CA GLU A 43 -0.72 -4.34 6.77
C GLU A 43 -2.24 -4.31 6.53
N ALA A 44 -3.04 -4.91 7.42
CA ALA A 44 -4.50 -4.88 7.31
C ALA A 44 -5.09 -3.46 7.41
N ALA A 45 -4.52 -2.60 8.26
CA ALA A 45 -4.92 -1.20 8.37
C ALA A 45 -4.62 -0.43 7.07
N LEU A 46 -3.46 -0.70 6.44
CA LEU A 46 -3.09 -0.10 5.17
C LEU A 46 -4.00 -0.58 4.03
N GLU A 47 -4.34 -1.89 3.97
CA GLU A 47 -5.32 -2.43 3.01
C GLU A 47 -6.69 -1.75 3.14
N SER A 48 -7.17 -1.57 4.38
CA SER A 48 -8.42 -0.85 4.65
C SER A 48 -8.34 0.62 4.22
N GLN A 49 -7.22 1.30 4.52
CA GLN A 49 -7.00 2.69 4.11
C GLN A 49 -7.01 2.85 2.58
N ILE A 50 -6.34 1.96 1.85
CA ILE A 50 -6.32 1.95 0.38
C ILE A 50 -7.73 1.74 -0.17
N THR A 51 -8.45 0.75 0.37
CA THR A 51 -9.82 0.44 -0.05
C THR A 51 -10.73 1.66 0.15
N ASN A 52 -10.65 2.31 1.30
CA ASN A 52 -11.43 3.51 1.60
C ASN A 52 -11.03 4.71 0.73
N SER A 53 -9.74 4.87 0.43
CA SER A 53 -9.23 5.94 -0.44
C SER A 53 -9.76 5.79 -1.86
N ILE A 54 -9.68 4.58 -2.43
CA ILE A 54 -10.21 4.28 -3.77
C ILE A 54 -11.73 4.44 -3.79
N ALA A 55 -12.45 3.94 -2.77
CA ALA A 55 -13.91 4.07 -2.69
C ALA A 55 -14.33 5.54 -2.65
N THR A 56 -13.67 6.36 -1.82
CA THR A 56 -13.94 7.81 -1.72
C THR A 56 -13.70 8.53 -3.04
N ALA A 57 -12.55 8.27 -3.68
CA ALA A 57 -12.24 8.89 -4.97
C ALA A 57 -13.19 8.42 -6.08
N THR A 58 -13.67 7.17 -6.03
CA THR A 58 -14.68 6.65 -6.97
C THR A 58 -16.01 7.37 -6.82
N VAL A 59 -16.45 7.65 -5.58
CA VAL A 59 -17.67 8.44 -5.34
C VAL A 59 -17.52 9.86 -5.90
N GLN A 60 -16.39 10.52 -5.62
CA GLN A 60 -16.12 11.87 -6.13
C GLN A 60 -16.08 11.91 -7.67
N LEU A 61 -15.46 10.91 -8.30
CA LEU A 61 -15.43 10.79 -9.76
C LEU A 61 -16.84 10.62 -10.33
N ARG A 62 -17.67 9.76 -9.74
CA ARG A 62 -19.06 9.55 -10.19
C ARG A 62 -19.90 10.82 -10.07
N GLU A 63 -19.78 11.54 -8.96
CA GLU A 63 -20.49 12.81 -8.76
C GLU A 63 -20.05 13.87 -9.79
N ALA A 64 -18.75 13.95 -10.07
CA ALA A 64 -18.21 14.88 -11.07
C ALA A 64 -18.64 14.47 -12.49
N LEU A 65 -18.67 13.17 -12.80
CA LEU A 65 -19.13 12.63 -14.08
C LEU A 65 -20.59 12.97 -14.34
N MET A 66 -21.47 12.76 -13.35
CA MET A 66 -22.90 13.10 -13.49
C MET A 66 -23.09 14.58 -13.82
N LYS A 67 -22.41 15.46 -13.08
CA LYS A 67 -22.44 16.92 -13.33
C LYS A 67 -21.88 17.29 -14.70
N TYR A 68 -20.84 16.59 -15.15
CA TYR A 68 -20.25 16.80 -16.47
C TYR A 68 -21.19 16.34 -17.60
N ALA A 69 -21.83 15.19 -17.44
CA ALA A 69 -22.77 14.64 -18.42
C ALA A 69 -24.05 15.49 -18.58
N GLU A 70 -24.50 16.14 -17.50
CA GLU A 70 -25.66 17.04 -17.51
C GLU A 70 -25.33 18.47 -17.97
N ALA A 71 -24.04 18.81 -18.13
CA ALA A 71 -23.63 20.17 -18.42
C ALA A 71 -23.86 20.56 -19.89
N ASP A 72 -24.49 21.72 -20.11
CA ASP A 72 -24.50 22.35 -21.42
C ASP A 72 -23.12 22.94 -21.71
N SER A 73 -22.49 22.47 -22.80
CA SER A 73 -21.20 22.98 -23.29
C SER A 73 -21.16 24.49 -23.57
N SER A 74 -22.33 25.12 -23.75
CA SER A 74 -22.48 26.56 -23.98
C SER A 74 -22.62 27.36 -22.67
N ALA A 75 -22.80 26.68 -21.53
CA ALA A 75 -23.00 27.34 -20.25
C ALA A 75 -21.69 27.94 -19.71
N VAL A 76 -21.78 29.11 -19.06
CA VAL A 76 -20.64 29.85 -18.49
C VAL A 76 -19.84 29.01 -17.48
N ASN A 77 -20.48 28.08 -16.78
CA ASN A 77 -19.85 27.21 -15.78
C ASN A 77 -19.25 25.92 -16.37
N TYR A 78 -19.45 25.62 -17.65
CA TYR A 78 -18.95 24.39 -18.28
C TYR A 78 -17.42 24.19 -18.10
N PRO A 79 -16.55 25.21 -18.27
CA PRO A 79 -15.11 25.03 -18.04
C PRO A 79 -14.76 24.61 -16.61
N ILE A 80 -15.53 25.07 -15.62
CA ILE A 80 -15.34 24.70 -14.21
C ILE A 80 -15.77 23.25 -14.00
N ILE A 81 -16.90 22.85 -14.57
CA ILE A 81 -17.41 21.47 -14.47
C ILE A 81 -16.43 20.49 -15.12
N SER A 82 -15.97 20.79 -16.34
CA SER A 82 -14.97 19.99 -17.04
C SER A 82 -13.67 19.87 -16.25
N LYS A 83 -13.15 20.98 -15.70
CA LYS A 83 -11.96 20.96 -14.85
C LYS A 83 -12.15 20.11 -13.59
N ASN A 84 -13.32 20.18 -12.96
CA ASN A 84 -13.64 19.38 -11.78
C ASN A 84 -13.70 17.89 -12.11
N TYR A 85 -14.28 17.52 -13.26
CA TYR A 85 -14.29 16.13 -13.73
C TYR A 85 -12.88 15.60 -13.96
N ASN A 86 -12.03 16.35 -14.68
CA ASN A 86 -10.64 15.96 -14.89
C ASN A 86 -9.87 15.84 -13.55
N SER A 87 -10.08 16.76 -12.62
CA SER A 87 -9.45 16.70 -11.29
C SER A 87 -9.91 15.48 -10.48
N ALA A 88 -11.17 15.06 -10.63
CA ALA A 88 -11.68 13.87 -9.97
C ALA A 88 -11.10 12.58 -10.58
N GLN A 89 -10.92 12.54 -11.92
CA GLN A 89 -10.21 11.45 -12.60
C GLN A 89 -8.77 11.36 -12.08
N GLU A 90 -8.05 12.48 -11.99
CA GLU A 90 -6.68 12.48 -11.47
C GLU A 90 -6.58 12.00 -10.03
N THR A 91 -7.53 12.41 -9.17
CA THR A 91 -7.59 11.98 -7.77
C THR A 91 -7.83 10.48 -7.66
N TRP A 92 -8.71 9.95 -8.50
CA TRP A 92 -9.00 8.52 -8.58
C TRP A 92 -7.80 7.71 -9.06
N LEU A 93 -7.13 8.16 -10.12
CA LEU A 93 -5.90 7.54 -10.62
C LEU A 93 -4.76 7.61 -9.59
N ASN A 94 -4.62 8.72 -8.85
CA ASN A 94 -3.64 8.83 -7.78
C ASN A 94 -3.87 7.80 -6.66
N ALA A 95 -5.14 7.53 -6.30
CA ALA A 95 -5.46 6.51 -5.30
C ALA A 95 -5.05 5.10 -5.77
N TYR A 96 -5.29 4.77 -7.04
CA TYR A 96 -4.83 3.52 -7.63
C TYR A 96 -3.31 3.44 -7.74
N ASP A 97 -2.63 4.52 -8.11
CA ASP A 97 -1.17 4.52 -8.23
C ASP A 97 -0.49 4.36 -6.86
N GLN A 98 -1.01 5.01 -5.83
CA GLN A 98 -0.57 4.81 -4.44
C GLN A 98 -0.76 3.37 -3.97
N ALA A 99 -1.89 2.73 -4.35
CA ALA A 99 -2.16 1.33 -4.06
C ALA A 99 -1.13 0.41 -4.76
N CYS A 100 -0.88 0.65 -6.04
CA CYS A 100 0.11 -0.08 -6.83
C CYS A 100 1.54 0.11 -6.30
N MET A 101 1.89 1.32 -5.87
CA MET A 101 3.18 1.61 -5.24
C MET A 101 3.35 0.80 -3.96
N SER A 102 2.33 0.79 -3.10
CA SER A 102 2.33 0.02 -1.85
C SER A 102 2.48 -1.48 -2.08
N TYR A 103 1.84 -2.02 -3.13
CA TYR A 103 2.04 -3.39 -3.60
C TYR A 103 3.49 -3.66 -4.03
N ARG A 104 4.06 -2.78 -4.86
CA ARG A 104 5.43 -2.92 -5.38
C ARG A 104 6.47 -2.89 -4.26
N GLU A 105 6.24 -2.04 -3.26
CA GLU A 105 7.10 -1.91 -2.08
C GLU A 105 6.93 -3.04 -1.06
N GLY A 106 6.06 -4.02 -1.31
CA GLY A 106 5.84 -5.17 -0.43
C GLY A 106 5.18 -4.81 0.91
N LYS A 107 4.46 -3.68 0.95
CA LYS A 107 3.72 -3.22 2.14
C LYS A 107 2.37 -3.91 2.31
N LEU A 108 1.95 -4.68 1.31
CA LEU A 108 0.66 -5.35 1.22
C LEU A 108 0.85 -6.84 0.93
N ASN A 109 -0.18 -7.63 1.25
CA ASN A 109 -0.23 -9.01 0.83
C ASN A 109 -0.41 -9.07 -0.69
N LYS A 110 0.63 -9.49 -1.41
CA LYS A 110 0.62 -9.50 -2.89
C LYS A 110 -0.50 -10.37 -3.47
N GLU A 111 -0.79 -11.52 -2.86
CA GLU A 111 -1.81 -12.44 -3.36
C GLU A 111 -3.22 -11.85 -3.19
N THR A 112 -3.52 -11.34 -1.99
CA THR A 112 -4.80 -10.68 -1.70
C THR A 112 -4.97 -9.45 -2.58
N PHE A 113 -3.95 -8.60 -2.69
CA PHE A 113 -3.99 -7.39 -3.51
C PHE A 113 -4.27 -7.73 -4.98
N LYS A 114 -3.55 -8.70 -5.56
CA LYS A 114 -3.78 -9.13 -6.94
C LYS A 114 -5.20 -9.68 -7.12
N LYS A 115 -5.69 -10.54 -6.23
CA LYS A 115 -7.08 -11.05 -6.30
C LYS A 115 -8.12 -9.93 -6.32
N THR A 116 -7.90 -8.88 -5.52
CA THR A 116 -8.84 -7.75 -5.41
C THR A 116 -8.74 -6.78 -6.59
N TYR A 117 -7.54 -6.45 -7.04
CA TYR A 117 -7.31 -5.31 -7.94
C TYR A 117 -6.83 -5.68 -9.34
N HIS A 118 -6.65 -6.97 -9.67
CA HIS A 118 -6.23 -7.39 -11.01
C HIS A 118 -7.16 -6.89 -12.12
N VAL A 119 -8.46 -7.16 -12.01
CA VAL A 119 -9.44 -6.72 -13.00
C VAL A 119 -9.56 -5.18 -13.02
N PRO A 120 -9.74 -4.48 -11.89
CA PRO A 120 -9.78 -3.02 -11.88
C PRO A 120 -8.56 -2.33 -12.50
N ILE A 121 -7.34 -2.81 -12.22
CA ILE A 121 -6.12 -2.22 -12.78
C ILE A 121 -6.02 -2.47 -14.29
N ARG A 122 -6.41 -3.65 -14.75
CA ARG A 122 -6.48 -3.96 -16.20
C ARG A 122 -7.47 -3.04 -16.89
N GLU A 123 -8.71 -2.97 -16.40
CA GLU A 123 -9.75 -2.12 -16.98
C GLU A 123 -9.33 -0.65 -17.01
N LEU A 124 -8.75 -0.16 -15.92
CA LEU A 124 -8.26 1.22 -15.79
C LEU A 124 -7.12 1.53 -16.78
N TYR A 125 -6.17 0.60 -16.99
CA TYR A 125 -5.05 0.82 -17.91
C TYR A 125 -5.43 0.62 -19.38
N GLU A 126 -6.37 -0.28 -19.68
CA GLU A 126 -6.82 -0.57 -21.06
C GLU A 126 -7.91 0.39 -21.56
N ASP A 127 -8.52 1.18 -20.66
CA ASP A 127 -9.53 2.18 -21.01
C ASP A 127 -8.97 3.20 -22.01
N LYS A 128 -9.66 3.33 -23.16
CA LYS A 128 -9.30 4.25 -24.25
C LYS A 128 -9.41 5.71 -23.81
N GLU A 129 -10.38 6.04 -22.98
CA GLU A 129 -10.61 7.41 -22.50
C GLU A 129 -9.51 7.85 -21.53
N LEU A 130 -8.89 6.91 -20.84
CA LEU A 130 -7.82 7.16 -19.88
C LEU A 130 -6.41 7.07 -20.48
N GLN A 131 -6.26 6.61 -21.73
CA GLN A 131 -4.93 6.42 -22.34
C GLN A 131 -4.05 7.67 -22.32
N PHE A 132 -4.65 8.85 -22.38
CA PHE A 132 -3.92 10.12 -22.31
C PHE A 132 -3.14 10.27 -20.99
N PHE A 133 -3.63 9.69 -19.89
CA PHE A 133 -2.94 9.72 -18.59
C PHE A 133 -1.73 8.78 -18.53
N PHE A 134 -1.75 7.71 -19.33
CA PHE A 134 -0.72 6.68 -19.34
C PHE A 134 0.29 6.81 -20.47
N SER A 135 0.02 7.67 -21.46
CA SER A 135 0.83 7.80 -22.66
C SER A 135 1.58 9.14 -22.73
N PRO A 136 2.88 9.14 -23.03
CA PRO A 136 3.73 7.97 -23.23
C PRO A 136 4.11 7.32 -21.88
N ALA A 137 4.28 5.99 -21.91
CA ALA A 137 4.36 5.18 -20.69
C ALA A 137 5.62 5.41 -19.85
N ASP A 138 6.69 5.91 -20.45
CA ASP A 138 7.97 6.24 -19.82
C ASP A 138 7.94 7.56 -19.03
N THR A 139 7.05 8.49 -19.38
CA THR A 139 6.94 9.79 -18.71
C THR A 139 5.61 9.97 -17.97
N SER A 140 4.73 8.96 -17.95
CA SER A 140 3.47 9.05 -17.22
C SER A 140 3.72 9.24 -15.72
N LYS A 141 2.85 10.03 -15.07
CA LYS A 141 2.79 10.17 -13.61
C LYS A 141 2.34 8.89 -12.89
N TYR A 142 1.71 7.95 -13.59
CA TYR A 142 1.10 6.74 -13.03
C TYR A 142 1.97 5.50 -13.24
N GLN A 143 3.28 5.62 -12.96
CA GLN A 143 4.26 4.55 -13.20
C GLN A 143 3.97 3.27 -12.42
N SER A 144 3.38 3.38 -11.23
CA SER A 144 3.12 2.21 -10.39
C SER A 144 1.98 1.38 -10.98
N ILE A 145 0.92 2.03 -11.47
CA ILE A 145 -0.16 1.35 -12.22
C ILE A 145 0.43 0.61 -13.43
N ILE A 146 1.21 1.31 -14.25
CA ILE A 146 1.81 0.75 -15.47
C ILE A 146 2.69 -0.46 -15.13
N SER A 147 3.52 -0.35 -14.09
CA SER A 147 4.43 -1.41 -13.67
C SER A 147 3.67 -2.65 -13.19
N VAL A 148 2.63 -2.47 -12.36
CA VAL A 148 1.81 -3.56 -11.84
C VAL A 148 1.00 -4.23 -12.94
N TYR A 149 0.40 -3.45 -13.83
CA TYR A 149 -0.29 -3.98 -15.02
C TYR A 149 0.65 -4.85 -15.85
N ARG A 150 1.84 -4.33 -16.20
CA ARG A 150 2.84 -5.09 -16.98
C ARG A 150 3.29 -6.35 -16.24
N GLU A 151 3.56 -6.27 -14.94
CA GLU A 151 3.93 -7.43 -14.12
C GLU A 151 2.88 -8.53 -14.21
N TRP A 152 1.59 -8.17 -14.14
CA TRP A 152 0.51 -9.14 -14.13
C TRP A 152 0.17 -9.68 -15.52
N GLU A 153 0.18 -8.85 -16.56
CA GLU A 153 -0.19 -9.28 -17.92
C GLU A 153 0.96 -9.94 -18.67
N THR A 154 2.22 -9.53 -18.42
CA THR A 154 3.39 -10.17 -19.06
C THR A 154 3.61 -11.58 -18.53
N TYR A 155 3.22 -11.87 -17.28
CA TYR A 155 3.32 -13.21 -16.70
C TYR A 155 2.28 -14.20 -17.26
N HIS A 156 1.28 -13.73 -18.02
CA HIS A 156 0.25 -14.56 -18.65
C HIS A 156 0.41 -14.68 -20.18
N ARG A 157 1.57 -14.26 -20.74
CA ARG A 157 1.98 -14.51 -22.13
C ARG A 157 3.24 -15.37 -22.16
#